data_AF-A0AAJ1VG79-F1
#
_entry.id   AF-A0AAJ1VG79-F1
#
_cell.length_a   1.000
_cell.length_b   1.000
_cell.length_c   1.000
_cell.angle_alpha   90.00
_cell.angle_beta   90.00
_cell.angle_gamma   90.00
#
_symmetry.space_group_name_H-M   'P 1'
#
loop_
_entity.id
_entity.type
_entity.pdbx_description
1 polymer ?
#
loop_
_entity_poly.entity_id
_entity_poly.type
_entity_poly.pdbx_seq_one_letter_code
_entity_poly.pdbx_strand_id
1 'polypeptide(L)' 'MLAGVIDGFEEGITNKKFISITKTSKATATRDLQNLLEMNVLKLLGKGPNTSYQINFDKI' A
#
# COMPACT_ATOMS: atom_id res chain seq x y z
N MET A 1 0.25 -13.80 23.02
CA MET A 1 0.23 -12.45 22.41
C MET A 1 0.63 -12.58 20.94
N LEU A 2 -0.34 -12.58 20.02
CA LEU A 2 -0.10 -12.65 18.56
C LEU A 2 -1.00 -11.63 17.82
N ALA A 3 -1.21 -10.46 18.42
CA ALA A 3 -2.12 -9.44 17.88
C ALA A 3 -1.42 -8.39 16.97
N GLY A 4 -0.10 -8.37 16.89
CA GLY A 4 0.63 -7.23 16.29
C GLY A 4 0.80 -7.24 14.77
N VAL A 5 0.41 -8.31 14.06
CA VAL A 5 0.72 -8.45 12.61
C VAL A 5 -0.42 -7.99 11.71
N ILE A 6 -1.67 -8.05 12.19
CA ILE A 6 -2.85 -7.75 11.38
C ILE A 6 -3.28 -6.27 11.43
N ASP A 7 -3.07 -5.57 12.55
CA ASP A 7 -3.45 -4.16 12.72
C ASP A 7 -2.70 -3.20 11.78
N GLY A 8 -1.59 -3.65 11.19
CA GLY A 8 -0.75 -2.81 10.35
C GLY A 8 -1.30 -2.53 8.95
N PHE A 9 -2.28 -3.30 8.46
CA PHE A 9 -2.80 -3.18 7.10
C PHE A 9 -4.16 -2.48 7.00
N GLU A 10 -4.85 -2.25 8.13
CA GLU A 10 -6.13 -1.51 8.16
C GLU A 10 -5.96 -0.02 7.84
N GLU A 11 -4.85 0.58 8.27
CA GLU A 11 -4.49 1.99 7.99
C GLU A 11 -4.07 2.24 6.52
N GLY A 12 -4.01 1.18 5.69
CA GLY A 12 -3.47 1.24 4.34
C GLY A 12 -1.94 1.26 4.30
N ILE A 13 -1.40 1.12 3.09
CA ILE A 13 0.01 1.16 2.77
C ILE A 13 0.38 2.51 2.16
N THR A 14 1.37 3.18 2.76
CA THR A 14 1.99 4.36 2.17
C THR A 14 3.22 3.96 1.37
N ASN A 15 3.69 4.84 0.49
CA ASN A 15 4.92 4.62 -0.28
C ASN A 15 6.13 4.31 0.61
N LYS A 16 6.26 5.01 1.76
CA LYS A 16 7.33 4.73 2.75
C LYS A 16 7.23 3.32 3.32
N LYS A 17 6.02 2.87 3.66
CA LYS A 17 5.78 1.54 4.22
C LYS A 17 6.03 0.45 3.17
N PHE A 18 5.62 0.68 1.92
CA PHE A 18 5.91 -0.20 0.79
C PHE A 18 7.42 -0.37 0.60
N ILE A 19 8.18 0.73 0.52
CA ILE A 19 9.65 0.72 0.43
C ILE A 19 10.30 -0.06 1.58
N SER A 20 9.81 0.11 2.81
CA SER A 20 10.35 -0.60 3.99
C SER A 20 10.24 -2.12 3.86
N ILE A 21 9.14 -2.60 3.28
CA ILE A 21 8.80 -4.01 3.11
C ILE A 21 9.52 -4.60 1.90
N THR A 22 9.39 -3.96 0.74
CA THR A 22 9.93 -4.47 -0.54
C THR A 22 11.42 -4.17 -0.73
N LYS A 23 11.99 -3.27 0.10
CA LYS A 23 13.38 -2.79 0.00
C LYS A 23 13.72 -2.19 -1.37
N THR A 24 12.72 -1.65 -2.08
CA THR A 24 12.90 -1.03 -3.41
C THR A 24 13.20 0.46 -3.31
N SER A 25 13.71 1.07 -4.40
CA SER A 25 13.84 2.52 -4.49
C SER A 25 12.48 3.23 -4.43
N LYS A 26 12.47 4.53 -4.09
CA LYS A 26 11.24 5.34 -4.08
C LYS A 26 10.57 5.42 -5.46
N ALA A 27 11.37 5.55 -6.53
CA ALA A 27 10.84 5.59 -7.89
C ALA A 27 10.19 4.25 -8.27
N THR A 28 10.87 3.14 -7.95
CA THR A 28 10.35 1.77 -8.17
C THR A 28 9.05 1.54 -7.40
N ALA A 29 9.03 1.85 -6.10
CA ALA A 29 7.86 1.67 -5.25
C ALA A 29 6.65 2.49 -5.73
N THR A 30 6.89 3.71 -6.21
CA THR A 30 5.80 4.56 -6.74
C THR A 30 5.19 3.95 -7.99
N ARG A 31 6.02 3.46 -8.92
CA ARG A 31 5.56 2.79 -10.14
C ARG A 31 4.82 1.49 -9.81
N ASP A 32 5.34 0.69 -8.89
CA ASP A 32 4.71 -0.58 -8.53
C ASP A 32 3.34 -0.35 -7.86
N LEU A 33 3.23 0.64 -6.97
CA LEU A 33 1.94 1.04 -6.38
C LEU A 33 0.95 1.56 -7.42
N GLN A 34 1.41 2.32 -8.43
CA GLN A 34 0.58 2.77 -9.55
C GLN A 34 0.09 1.59 -10.39
N ASN A 35 0.97 0.66 -10.74
CA ASN A 35 0.59 -0.55 -11.49
C ASN A 35 -0.47 -1.35 -10.72
N LEU A 36 -0.30 -1.53 -9.41
CA LEU A 36 -1.27 -2.23 -8.57
C LEU A 36 -2.61 -1.50 -8.44
N LEU A 37 -2.59 -0.16 -8.48
CA LEU A 37 -3.81 0.66 -8.54
C LEU A 37 -4.52 0.49 -9.89
N GLU A 38 -3.79 0.52 -11.01
CA GLU A 38 -4.33 0.30 -12.36
C GLU A 38 -4.93 -1.10 -12.52
N MET A 39 -4.27 -2.11 -11.94
CA MET A 39 -4.77 -3.48 -11.87
C MET A 39 -5.98 -3.65 -10.92
N ASN A 40 -6.45 -2.58 -10.28
CA ASN A 40 -7.53 -2.57 -9.30
C ASN A 40 -7.28 -3.50 -8.09
N VAL A 41 -6.02 -3.88 -7.84
CA VAL A 41 -5.60 -4.64 -6.65
C VAL A 41 -5.52 -3.73 -5.44
N LEU A 42 -5.18 -2.46 -5.64
CA LEU A 42 -5.21 -1.42 -4.62
C LEU A 42 -6.32 -0.41 -4.90
N LYS A 43 -6.85 0.22 -3.85
CA LYS A 43 -7.69 1.41 -3.88
C LYS A 43 -6.94 2.58 -3.26
N LEU A 44 -7.14 3.77 -3.81
CA LEU A 44 -6.61 4.99 -3.21
C LEU A 44 -7.48 5.37 -2.00
N LEU A 45 -6.90 5.49 -0.81
CA LEU A 45 -7.63 5.80 0.42
C LEU A 45 -7.61 7.31 0.73
N GLY A 46 -6.58 8.02 0.25
CA GLY A 46 -6.46 9.47 0.37
C GLY A 46 -5.50 10.06 -0.65
N LYS A 47 -5.77 11.31 -1.07
CA LYS A 47 -4.93 12.06 -2.03
C LYS A 47 -4.30 13.26 -1.31
N GLY A 48 -2.98 13.30 -1.19
CA GLY A 48 -2.27 14.35 -0.44
C GLY A 48 -0.85 13.95 -0.02
N PRO A 49 -0.20 14.71 0.88
CA PRO A 49 1.17 14.40 1.36
C PRO A 49 1.28 13.02 2.03
N ASN A 50 0.15 12.48 2.51
CA ASN A 50 0.00 11.13 3.05
C ASN A 50 -0.84 10.24 2.11
N THR A 51 -0.50 10.18 0.82
CA THR A 51 -1.17 9.26 -0.11
C THR A 51 -1.02 7.82 0.41
N SER A 52 -2.14 7.21 0.73
CA SER A 52 -2.27 5.84 1.25
C SER A 52 -3.10 5.01 0.28
N TYR A 53 -2.73 3.75 0.16
CA TYR A 53 -3.36 2.76 -0.69
C TYR A 53 -3.91 1.63 0.19
N GLN A 54 -5.05 1.03 -0.14
CA GLN A 54 -5.59 -0.11 0.60
C GLN A 54 -5.82 -1.27 -0.35
N ILE A 55 -5.71 -2.49 0.16
CA ILE A 55 -6.00 -3.69 -0.63
C ILE A 55 -7.48 -3.71 -1.00
N ASN A 56 -7.75 -3.98 -2.27
CA ASN A 56 -9.09 -4.20 -2.77
C ASN A 56 -9.53 -5.64 -2.49
N PHE A 57 -10.15 -5.88 -1.33
CA PHE A 57 -10.69 -7.18 -0.97
C PHE A 57 -11.88 -7.65 -1.84
N ASP A 58 -12.48 -6.77 -2.64
CA ASP A 58 -13.58 -7.13 -3.56
C ASP A 58 -13.09 -7.97 -4.76
N LYS A 59 -11.77 -8.00 -4.98
CA LYS A 59 -11.13 -8.72 -6.09
C LYS A 59 -10.46 -10.04 -5.68
N ILE A 60 -10.53 -10.41 -4.40
CA ILE A 60 -9.87 -11.59 -3.82
C ILE A 60 -10.91 -12.65 -3.47
#